data_AF-A0A916ZWC2-F1
#
_entry.id   AF-A0A916ZWC2-F1
#
_cell.length_a   1.000
_cell.length_b   1.000
_cell.length_c   1.000
_cell.angle_alpha   90.00
_cell.angle_beta   90.00
_cell.angle_gamma   90.00
#
_symmetry.space_group_name_H-M   'P 1'
#
loop_
_entity.id
_entity.type
_entity.pdbx_description
1 polymer ?
#
loop_
_entity_poly.entity_id
_entity_poly.type
_entity_poly.pdbx_seq_one_letter_code
_entity_poly.pdbx_strand_id
1 'polypeptide(L)'
;MRHAARVSLFAILALSSTAAVAGPDLDRATKVGAARGVERFGAIYREGGISAAADAVRTCYRSPKAKGGAGGLAECAALDVAASVADLQARMSLGVPPYPFFAGAAMESRVSAGLKAAKLPKSARASLDRAILAAMEGPEAGSADDGYMDE
;
A
#
# COMPACT_ATOMS: atom_id res chain seq x y z
N MET A 1 56.82 -19.31 -36.10
CA MET A 1 56.87 -18.48 -34.87
C MET A 1 56.00 -17.25 -35.07
N ARG A 2 55.25 -16.88 -34.02
CA ARG A 2 54.52 -15.62 -33.78
C ARG A 2 53.06 -15.49 -34.28
N HIS A 3 52.20 -15.68 -33.28
CA HIS A 3 50.81 -15.27 -33.13
C HIS A 3 50.57 -13.77 -33.32
N ALA A 4 49.36 -13.40 -33.75
CA ALA A 4 48.37 -12.58 -32.99
C ALA A 4 47.25 -12.16 -33.97
N ALA A 5 46.02 -12.62 -33.83
CA ALA A 5 45.02 -12.23 -32.83
C ALA A 5 44.62 -10.75 -32.99
N ARG A 6 43.37 -10.32 -32.99
CA ARG A 6 42.03 -10.89 -32.79
C ARG A 6 41.13 -9.70 -33.12
N VAL A 7 40.28 -9.80 -34.15
CA VAL A 7 39.30 -8.74 -34.44
C VAL A 7 38.21 -8.85 -33.38
N SER A 8 38.16 -7.87 -32.47
CA SER A 8 37.13 -7.77 -31.44
C SER A 8 35.80 -7.43 -32.09
N LEU A 9 34.95 -8.44 -32.24
CA LEU A 9 33.51 -8.29 -32.45
C LEU A 9 32.92 -7.59 -31.22
N PHE A 10 32.58 -6.32 -31.35
CA PHE A 10 31.73 -5.64 -30.36
C PHE A 10 30.32 -6.19 -30.50
N ALA A 11 29.99 -7.21 -29.72
CA ALA A 11 28.63 -7.62 -29.45
C ALA A 11 27.96 -6.52 -28.61
N ILE A 12 27.21 -5.64 -29.27
CA ILE A 12 26.27 -4.73 -28.63
C ILE A 12 25.13 -5.61 -28.10
N LEU A 13 25.34 -6.21 -26.94
CA LEU A 13 24.27 -6.76 -26.12
C LEU A 13 23.41 -5.58 -25.69
N ALA A 14 22.26 -5.45 -26.36
CA ALA A 14 21.16 -4.61 -25.91
C ALA A 14 20.85 -4.98 -24.45
N LEU A 15 21.32 -4.16 -23.51
CA LEU A 15 20.77 -4.11 -22.17
C LEU A 15 19.37 -3.51 -22.30
N SER A 16 18.43 -4.33 -22.74
CA SER A 16 17.02 -4.13 -22.49
C SER A 16 16.87 -4.23 -20.97
N SER A 17 17.00 -3.09 -20.30
CA SER A 17 16.57 -2.92 -18.92
C SER A 17 15.09 -3.29 -18.89
N THR A 18 14.80 -4.55 -18.59
CA THR A 18 13.50 -4.97 -18.09
C THR A 18 13.39 -4.38 -16.68
N ALA A 19 13.14 -3.07 -16.62
CA ALA A 19 12.23 -2.57 -15.64
C ALA A 19 10.94 -3.38 -15.89
N ALA A 20 10.77 -4.47 -15.15
CA ALA A 20 9.48 -5.07 -14.96
C ALA A 20 8.65 -3.99 -14.25
N VAL A 21 8.13 -3.06 -15.05
CA VAL A 21 7.14 -2.09 -14.63
C VAL A 21 6.07 -2.97 -14.03
N ALA A 22 5.90 -2.87 -12.72
CA ALA A 22 4.76 -3.44 -12.05
C ALA A 22 3.53 -2.98 -12.83
N GLY A 23 2.97 -3.91 -13.62
CA GLY A 23 2.11 -3.53 -14.72
C GLY A 23 0.75 -3.00 -14.25
N PRO A 24 -0.15 -2.71 -15.21
CA PRO A 24 -1.54 -2.32 -14.93
C PRO A 24 -2.27 -3.23 -13.94
N ASP A 25 -1.87 -4.51 -13.86
CA ASP A 25 -2.42 -5.49 -12.93
C ASP A 25 -2.03 -5.24 -11.47
N LEU A 26 -0.80 -4.75 -11.20
CA LEU A 26 -0.40 -4.39 -9.83
C LEU A 26 -1.27 -3.23 -9.35
N ASP A 27 -1.34 -2.15 -10.15
CA ASP A 27 -2.06 -0.93 -9.80
C ASP A 27 -3.57 -1.19 -9.64
N ARG A 28 -4.16 -2.02 -10.50
CA ARG A 28 -5.55 -2.43 -10.35
C ARG A 28 -5.75 -3.23 -9.06
N ALA A 29 -4.87 -4.20 -8.78
CA ALA A 29 -4.98 -5.03 -7.60
C ALA A 29 -4.81 -4.22 -6.32
N THR A 30 -3.84 -3.30 -6.25
CA THR A 30 -3.66 -2.43 -5.08
C THR A 30 -4.83 -1.48 -4.89
N LYS A 31 -5.37 -0.89 -5.96
CA LYS A 31 -6.56 -0.02 -5.88
C LYS A 31 -7.78 -0.74 -5.30
N VAL A 32 -8.10 -1.93 -5.84
CA VAL A 32 -9.24 -2.73 -5.36
C VAL A 32 -9.01 -3.19 -3.91
N GLY A 33 -7.79 -3.64 -3.58
CA GLY A 33 -7.44 -4.05 -2.22
C GLY A 33 -7.57 -2.89 -1.24
N ALA A 34 -7.00 -1.73 -1.56
CA ALA A 34 -7.02 -0.55 -0.70
C ALA A 34 -8.46 -0.08 -0.41
N ALA A 35 -9.31 0.02 -1.43
CA ALA A 35 -10.71 0.39 -1.26
C ALA A 35 -11.44 -0.55 -0.28
N ARG A 36 -11.25 -1.87 -0.44
CA ARG A 36 -11.82 -2.87 0.49
C ARG A 36 -11.30 -2.70 1.92
N GLY A 37 -10.02 -2.38 2.08
CA GLY A 37 -9.41 -2.17 3.40
C GLY A 37 -10.02 -0.97 4.13
N VAL A 38 -10.20 0.17 3.45
CA VAL A 38 -10.82 1.37 4.00
C VAL A 38 -12.31 1.13 4.32
N GLU A 39 -13.05 0.48 3.42
CA GLU A 39 -14.46 0.14 3.66
C GLU A 39 -14.62 -0.76 4.90
N ARG A 40 -13.78 -1.79 4.98
CA ARG A 40 -13.79 -2.75 6.08
C ARG A 40 -13.39 -2.11 7.41
N PHE A 41 -12.48 -1.13 7.40
CA PHE A 41 -12.14 -0.35 8.61
C PHE A 41 -13.39 0.31 9.20
N GLY A 42 -14.19 0.98 8.37
CA GLY A 42 -15.40 1.68 8.84
C GLY A 42 -16.38 0.75 9.55
N ALA A 43 -16.58 -0.47 9.04
CA ALA A 43 -17.44 -1.46 9.68
C ALA A 43 -16.88 -1.92 11.04
N ILE A 44 -15.61 -2.30 11.07
CA ILE A 44 -14.94 -2.80 12.29
C ILE A 44 -14.91 -1.73 13.39
N TYR A 45 -14.55 -0.51 13.02
CA TYR A 45 -14.39 0.58 13.97
C TYR A 45 -15.72 0.99 14.61
N ARG A 46 -16.82 0.98 13.85
CA ARG A 46 -18.16 1.27 14.40
C ARG A 46 -18.63 0.20 15.40
N GLU A 47 -18.29 -1.06 15.18
CA GLU A 47 -18.74 -2.17 16.03
C GLU A 47 -17.90 -2.33 17.29
N GLY A 48 -16.56 -2.24 17.16
CA GLY A 48 -15.65 -2.58 18.25
C GLY A 48 -14.53 -1.56 18.51
N GLY A 49 -14.57 -0.40 17.85
CA GLY A 49 -13.60 0.68 18.04
C GLY A 49 -12.16 0.29 17.65
N ILE A 50 -11.21 0.99 18.28
CA ILE A 50 -9.79 0.90 17.92
C ILE A 50 -9.15 -0.45 18.29
N SER A 51 -9.64 -1.11 19.34
CA SER A 51 -9.15 -2.45 19.75
C SER A 51 -9.51 -3.51 18.70
N ALA A 52 -10.76 -3.53 18.23
CA ALA A 52 -11.18 -4.42 17.16
C ALA A 52 -10.44 -4.14 15.84
N ALA A 53 -10.17 -2.86 15.53
CA ALA A 53 -9.36 -2.49 14.38
C ALA A 53 -7.93 -3.05 14.48
N ALA A 54 -7.29 -2.96 15.66
CA ALA A 54 -5.95 -3.51 15.88
C ALA A 54 -5.91 -5.04 15.71
N ASP A 55 -6.89 -5.76 16.25
CA ASP A 55 -6.98 -7.21 16.10
C ASP A 55 -7.27 -7.63 14.65
N ALA A 56 -8.08 -6.85 13.94
CA ALA A 56 -8.35 -7.06 12.52
C ALA A 56 -7.09 -6.84 11.67
N VAL A 57 -6.32 -5.78 11.91
CA VAL A 57 -5.03 -5.54 11.24
C VAL A 57 -4.09 -6.71 11.49
N ARG A 58 -3.92 -7.12 12.75
CA ARG A 58 -3.05 -8.25 13.13
C ARG A 58 -3.45 -9.52 12.39
N THR A 59 -4.74 -9.81 12.33
CA THR A 59 -5.29 -10.98 11.65
C THR A 59 -5.09 -10.88 10.13
N CYS A 60 -5.31 -9.70 9.55
CA CYS A 60 -5.15 -9.47 8.12
C CYS A 60 -3.73 -9.80 7.66
N TYR A 61 -2.71 -9.25 8.31
CA TYR A 61 -1.31 -9.49 7.95
C TYR A 61 -0.85 -10.95 8.11
N ARG A 62 -1.51 -11.72 8.99
CA ARG A 62 -1.24 -13.16 9.16
C ARG A 62 -1.90 -14.01 8.07
N SER A 63 -2.93 -13.48 7.41
CA SER A 63 -3.75 -14.23 6.46
C SER A 63 -2.97 -14.66 5.21
N PRO A 64 -3.35 -15.78 4.56
CA PRO A 64 -2.82 -16.16 3.26
C PRO A 64 -3.06 -15.10 2.19
N LYS A 65 -4.19 -14.37 2.25
CA LYS A 65 -4.52 -13.28 1.31
C LYS A 65 -3.44 -12.20 1.30
N ALA A 66 -2.99 -11.75 2.47
CA ALA A 66 -1.92 -10.75 2.58
C ALA A 66 -0.60 -11.22 1.95
N LYS A 67 -0.34 -12.52 1.98
CA LYS A 67 0.86 -13.15 1.40
C LYS A 67 0.68 -13.51 -0.08
N GLY A 68 -0.56 -13.53 -0.57
CA GLY A 68 -0.93 -14.00 -1.90
C GLY A 68 -0.73 -12.97 -3.02
N GLY A 69 -0.32 -11.74 -2.69
CA GLY A 69 0.01 -10.72 -3.68
C GLY A 69 -0.42 -9.32 -3.28
N ALA A 70 -0.33 -8.39 -4.24
CA ALA A 70 -0.48 -6.96 -3.99
C ALA A 70 -1.87 -6.54 -3.51
N GLY A 71 -2.95 -7.15 -4.03
CA GLY A 71 -4.31 -6.79 -3.60
C GLY A 71 -4.61 -7.15 -2.16
N GLY A 72 -4.20 -8.35 -1.71
CA GLY A 72 -4.41 -8.75 -0.32
C GLY A 72 -3.53 -7.95 0.65
N LEU A 73 -2.30 -7.64 0.26
CA LEU A 73 -1.45 -6.74 1.05
C LEU A 73 -2.04 -5.32 1.13
N ALA A 74 -2.58 -4.80 0.01
CA ALA A 74 -3.22 -3.49 -0.04
C ALA A 74 -4.45 -3.39 0.85
N GLU A 75 -5.27 -4.44 0.92
CA GLU A 75 -6.38 -4.49 1.88
C GLU A 75 -5.89 -4.34 3.33
N CYS A 76 -4.87 -5.10 3.72
CA CYS A 76 -4.35 -5.04 5.08
C CYS A 76 -3.65 -3.71 5.39
N ALA A 77 -2.90 -3.17 4.44
CA ALA A 77 -2.21 -1.90 4.61
C ALA A 77 -3.19 -0.72 4.67
N ALA A 78 -4.23 -0.70 3.84
CA ALA A 78 -5.28 0.32 3.94
C ALA A 78 -6.02 0.27 5.27
N LEU A 79 -6.36 -0.93 5.75
CA LEU A 79 -6.97 -1.11 7.08
C LEU A 79 -6.06 -0.59 8.21
N ASP A 80 -4.75 -0.87 8.13
CA ASP A 80 -3.76 -0.42 9.12
C ASP A 80 -3.59 1.11 9.11
N VAL A 81 -3.49 1.71 7.92
CA VAL A 81 -3.39 3.17 7.77
C VAL A 81 -4.64 3.86 8.26
N ALA A 82 -5.84 3.39 7.88
CA ALA A 82 -7.10 3.98 8.32
C ALA A 82 -7.24 3.92 9.86
N ALA A 83 -6.90 2.78 10.47
CA ALA A 83 -6.91 2.64 11.92
C ALA A 83 -5.85 3.52 12.61
N SER A 84 -4.65 3.64 12.04
CA SER A 84 -3.60 4.53 12.55
C SER A 84 -4.00 6.01 12.47
N VAL A 85 -4.69 6.41 11.40
CA VAL A 85 -5.23 7.77 11.26
C VAL A 85 -6.34 8.03 12.28
N ALA A 86 -7.22 7.06 12.55
CA ALA A 86 -8.23 7.19 13.59
C ALA A 86 -7.62 7.31 14.99
N ASP A 87 -6.59 6.52 15.31
CA ASP A 87 -5.82 6.67 16.56
C ASP A 87 -5.18 8.07 16.67
N LEU A 88 -4.54 8.53 15.58
CA LEU A 88 -3.95 9.87 15.53
C LEU A 88 -5.00 10.96 15.75
N GLN A 89 -6.15 10.87 15.09
CA GLN A 89 -7.24 11.84 15.28
C GLN A 89 -7.78 11.82 16.70
N ALA A 90 -7.96 10.64 17.32
CA ALA A 90 -8.39 10.55 18.71
C ALA A 90 -7.38 11.23 19.65
N ARG A 91 -6.08 11.03 19.43
CA ARG A 91 -5.02 11.68 20.22
C ARG A 91 -5.05 13.20 20.06
N MET A 92 -5.16 13.69 18.83
CA MET A 92 -5.13 15.12 18.53
C MET A 92 -6.40 15.83 19.02
N SER A 93 -7.56 15.20 18.90
CA SER A 93 -8.85 15.82 19.22
C SER A 93 -9.29 15.61 20.67
N LEU A 94 -8.94 14.47 21.28
CA LEU A 94 -9.41 14.08 22.61
C LEU A 94 -8.29 14.02 23.66
N GLY A 95 -7.01 14.18 23.25
CA GLY A 95 -5.87 14.14 24.17
C GLY A 95 -5.60 12.76 24.78
N VAL A 96 -6.15 11.69 24.19
CA VAL A 96 -5.94 10.33 24.68
C VAL A 96 -4.51 9.84 24.38
N PRO A 97 -3.94 8.94 25.21
CA PRO A 97 -2.67 8.30 24.90
C PRO A 97 -2.75 7.50 23.58
N PRO A 98 -1.63 7.30 22.87
CA PRO A 98 -1.61 6.48 21.67
C PRO A 98 -1.94 5.02 21.98
N TYR A 99 -2.75 4.39 21.13
CA TYR A 99 -2.96 2.97 21.22
C TYR A 99 -1.66 2.23 20.86
N PRO A 100 -1.07 1.40 21.76
CA PRO A 100 0.29 0.88 21.59
C PRO A 100 0.55 0.15 20.27
N PHE A 101 -0.47 -0.48 19.69
CA PHE A 101 -0.37 -1.20 18.43
C PHE A 101 -0.09 -0.29 17.21
N PHE A 102 -0.52 0.97 17.27
CA PHE A 102 -0.37 1.97 16.20
C PHE A 102 0.73 2.99 16.48
N ALA A 103 1.44 2.88 17.62
CA ALA A 103 2.49 3.81 18.01
C ALA A 103 3.80 3.60 17.21
N GLY A 104 4.53 4.70 17.00
CA GLY A 104 5.87 4.70 16.42
C GLY A 104 5.93 4.10 15.00
N ALA A 105 7.01 3.36 14.71
CA ALA A 105 7.26 2.77 13.40
C ALA A 105 6.56 1.40 13.17
N ALA A 106 5.58 1.04 14.02
CA ALA A 106 4.96 -0.28 13.99
C ALA A 106 4.23 -0.56 12.66
N MET A 107 3.50 0.43 12.13
CA MET A 107 2.82 0.34 10.83
C MET A 107 3.84 0.11 9.69
N GLU A 108 4.88 0.94 9.60
CA GLU A 108 5.91 0.82 8.55
C GLU A 108 6.60 -0.55 8.58
N SER A 109 6.88 -1.06 9.78
CA SER A 109 7.44 -2.40 9.99
C SER A 109 6.50 -3.50 9.46
N ARG A 110 5.19 -3.40 9.77
CA ARG A 110 4.18 -4.34 9.26
C ARG A 110 4.08 -4.31 7.74
N VAL A 111 4.04 -3.14 7.12
CA VAL A 111 3.94 -3.08 5.65
C VAL A 111 5.21 -3.60 4.99
N SER A 112 6.39 -3.27 5.53
CA SER A 112 7.66 -3.78 5.02
C SER A 112 7.76 -5.30 5.12
N ALA A 113 7.33 -5.87 6.24
CA ALA A 113 7.23 -7.31 6.42
C ALA A 113 6.21 -7.95 5.44
N GLY A 114 5.08 -7.29 5.22
CA GLY A 114 4.06 -7.70 4.27
C GLY A 114 4.56 -7.73 2.82
N LEU A 115 5.27 -6.69 2.37
CA LEU A 115 5.90 -6.65 1.05
C LEU A 115 6.87 -7.84 0.86
N LYS A 116 7.71 -8.09 1.87
CA LYS A 116 8.64 -9.24 1.85
C LYS A 116 7.88 -10.57 1.80
N ALA A 117 6.84 -10.73 2.60
CA ALA A 117 6.04 -11.96 2.65
C ALA A 117 5.26 -12.22 1.35
N ALA A 118 4.78 -11.17 0.69
CA ALA A 118 4.10 -11.22 -0.60
C ALA A 118 5.07 -11.31 -1.80
N LYS A 119 6.39 -11.35 -1.56
CA LYS A 119 7.45 -11.35 -2.58
C LYS A 119 7.35 -10.16 -3.55
N LEU A 120 6.87 -9.02 -3.05
CA LEU A 120 6.74 -7.80 -3.84
C LEU A 120 8.04 -6.99 -3.77
N PRO A 121 8.47 -6.38 -4.89
CA PRO A 121 9.63 -5.51 -4.88
C PRO A 121 9.36 -4.24 -4.07
N LYS A 122 10.42 -3.60 -3.58
CA LYS A 122 10.29 -2.31 -2.87
C LYS A 122 9.58 -1.24 -3.71
N SER A 123 9.73 -1.27 -5.04
CA SER A 123 9.03 -0.37 -5.96
C SER A 123 7.50 -0.48 -5.89
N ALA A 124 6.95 -1.62 -5.47
CA ALA A 124 5.51 -1.80 -5.29
C ALA A 124 4.94 -0.94 -4.15
N ARG A 125 5.80 -0.46 -3.24
CA ARG A 125 5.41 0.43 -2.14
C ARG A 125 4.76 1.72 -2.64
N ALA A 126 5.29 2.31 -3.70
CA ALA A 126 4.73 3.56 -4.24
C ALA A 126 3.31 3.37 -4.79
N SER A 127 3.04 2.26 -5.50
CA SER A 127 1.68 1.94 -5.97
C SER A 127 0.73 1.63 -4.81
N LEU A 128 1.23 1.00 -3.75
CA LEU A 128 0.46 0.73 -2.54
C LEU A 128 0.06 2.04 -1.85
N ASP A 129 1.02 2.93 -1.61
CA ASP A 129 0.80 4.18 -0.90
C ASP A 129 -0.15 5.11 -1.67
N ARG A 130 0.01 5.22 -3.00
CA ARG A 130 -0.93 5.95 -3.87
C ARG A 130 -2.35 5.39 -3.81
N ALA A 131 -2.49 4.07 -3.87
CA ALA A 131 -3.80 3.42 -3.84
C ALA A 131 -4.51 3.61 -2.48
N ILE A 132 -3.76 3.58 -1.38
CA ILE A 132 -4.30 3.81 -0.03
C ILE A 132 -4.75 5.25 0.11
N LEU A 133 -3.91 6.22 -0.29
CA LEU A 133 -4.27 7.64 -0.24
C LEU A 133 -5.57 7.91 -1.02
N ALA A 134 -5.62 7.47 -2.28
CA ALA A 134 -6.81 7.63 -3.11
C ALA A 134 -8.06 6.93 -2.52
N ALA A 135 -7.89 5.79 -1.85
CA ALA A 135 -9.01 5.11 -1.20
C ALA A 135 -9.53 5.87 0.04
N MET A 136 -8.66 6.60 0.73
CA MET A 136 -9.02 7.40 1.90
C MET A 136 -9.67 8.74 1.54
N GLU A 137 -9.30 9.32 0.40
CA GLU A 137 -9.91 10.55 -0.14
C GLU A 137 -11.34 10.33 -0.66
N GLY A 138 -11.70 9.08 -0.97
CA GLY A 138 -13.02 8.72 -1.51
C GLY A 138 -13.18 9.06 -3.00
N PRO A 139 -14.32 8.68 -3.62
CA PRO A 139 -14.56 8.89 -5.05
C PRO A 139 -14.73 10.36 -5.47
N GLU A 140 -14.85 11.30 -4.53
CA GLU A 140 -15.23 12.71 -4.75
C GLU A 140 -14.04 13.68 -4.88
N ALA A 141 -12.79 13.26 -4.61
CA ALA A 141 -11.62 14.14 -4.69
C ALA A 141 -11.18 14.47 -6.14
N GLY A 142 -11.97 14.06 -7.14
CA GLY A 142 -11.70 14.26 -8.56
C GLY A 142 -12.74 15.07 -9.34
N SER A 143 -13.69 15.74 -8.68
CA SER A 143 -14.71 16.56 -9.34
C SER A 143 -14.89 17.94 -8.70
N ALA A 144 -13.79 18.60 -8.36
CA ALA A 144 -13.77 20.04 -8.05
C ALA A 144 -13.43 20.85 -9.33
N ASP A 145 -14.26 20.66 -10.35
CA ASP A 145 -14.38 21.38 -11.63
C ASP A 145 -15.62 20.68 -12.21
N ASP A 146 -16.83 21.23 -12.18
CA ASP A 146 -17.30 22.33 -13.02
C ASP A 146 -18.65 22.83 -12.44
N GLY A 147 -18.87 24.14 -12.36
CA GLY A 147 -20.22 24.69 -12.13
C GLY A 147 -20.35 25.73 -11.02
N TYR A 148 -19.38 26.61 -10.87
CA TYR A 148 -19.61 27.92 -10.26
C TYR A 148 -19.40 29.00 -11.33
N MET A 149 -20.40 29.19 -12.19
CA MET A 149 -20.60 30.43 -12.95
C MET A 149 -22.09 30.61 -13.21
N ASP A 150 -22.61 31.68 -12.60
CA ASP A 150 -23.71 32.57 -13.00
C ASP A 150 -25.01 31.97 -13.57
N GLU A 151 -26.10 32.14 -12.82
CA GLU A 151 -27.14 33.17 -13.09
C GLU A 151 -28.05 33.38 -11.87
#